data_AF-A0A124HS39-F1
#
_entry.id   AF-A0A124HS39-F1
#
_cell.length_a   1.000
_cell.length_b   1.000
_cell.length_c   1.000
_cell.angle_alpha   90.00
_cell.angle_beta   90.00
_cell.angle_gamma   90.00
#
_symmetry.space_group_name_H-M   'P 1'
#
loop_
_entity.id
_entity.type
_entity.pdbx_description
1 polymer ?
#
loop_
_entity_poly.entity_id
_entity_poly.type
_entity_poly.pdbx_seq_one_letter_code
_entity_poly.pdbx_strand_id
1 'polypeptide(L)'
;MTSESAATEVTADSLGNLLMFLAENGYADQVGSWVSDAVENLPITGAQLLSALGRDSLAQAAAEADMTVEAYAEQLAQELPAAADAVTPRGELLDDEEFDEHLQAFQS
;
A
#
# COMPACT_ATOMS: atom_id res chain seq x y z
N MET A 1 22.21 16.47 20.87
CA MET A 1 21.45 17.02 19.73
C MET A 1 21.44 15.95 18.65
N THR A 2 20.61 14.92 18.81
CA THR A 2 20.35 13.94 17.75
C THR A 2 19.27 14.56 16.89
N SER A 3 19.67 15.08 15.74
CA SER A 3 18.74 15.63 14.77
C SER A 3 17.77 14.55 14.34
N GLU A 4 16.53 14.76 14.71
CA GLU A 4 15.33 14.17 14.17
C GLU A 4 15.26 14.57 12.69
N SER A 5 15.74 13.70 11.80
CA SER A 5 15.33 13.69 10.40
C SER A 5 14.63 12.35 10.19
N ALA A 6 13.37 12.28 10.61
CA ALA A 6 12.41 11.37 10.02
C ALA A 6 12.16 11.90 8.59
N ALA A 7 13.12 11.65 7.70
CA ALA A 7 12.84 11.65 6.29
C ALA A 7 11.80 10.55 6.07
N THR A 8 10.79 10.86 5.27
CA THR A 8 9.83 9.91 4.69
C THR A 8 10.60 8.80 3.95
N GLU A 9 11.12 7.85 4.69
CA GLU A 9 11.59 6.58 4.17
C GLU A 9 10.32 5.74 4.07
N VAL A 10 9.92 5.35 2.86
CA VAL A 10 8.86 4.37 2.67
C VAL A 10 9.40 3.06 3.23
N THR A 11 9.27 2.87 4.55
CA THR A 11 9.66 1.63 5.22
C THR A 11 8.57 0.59 4.99
N ALA A 12 8.92 -0.69 5.17
CA ALA A 12 7.98 -1.79 5.08
C ALA A 12 6.74 -1.55 5.98
N ASP A 13 6.91 -0.92 7.14
CA ASP A 13 5.81 -0.53 8.05
C ASP A 13 4.83 0.46 7.40
N SER A 14 5.34 1.46 6.67
CA SER A 14 4.49 2.47 6.02
C SER A 14 3.65 1.86 4.89
N LEU A 15 4.23 0.90 4.17
CA LEU A 15 3.52 0.13 3.14
C LEU A 15 2.52 -0.84 3.77
N GLY A 16 2.89 -1.55 4.84
CA GLY A 16 1.99 -2.43 5.57
C GLY A 16 0.76 -1.71 6.11
N ASN A 17 0.93 -0.53 6.70
CA ASN A 17 -0.18 0.30 7.14
C ASN A 17 -1.10 0.74 5.99
N LEU A 18 -0.54 1.06 4.83
CA LEU A 18 -1.32 1.39 3.63
C LEU A 18 -2.12 0.19 3.13
N LEU A 19 -1.51 -1.00 3.10
CA LEU A 19 -2.16 -2.25 2.72
C LEU A 19 -3.29 -2.60 3.67
N MET A 20 -3.07 -2.47 4.97
CA MET A 20 -4.09 -2.68 5.99
C MET A 20 -5.27 -1.72 5.79
N PHE A 21 -4.98 -0.44 5.61
CA PHE A 21 -6.00 0.57 5.35
C PHE A 21 -6.83 0.25 4.10
N LEU A 22 -6.19 -0.19 3.01
CA LEU A 22 -6.89 -0.62 1.79
C LEU A 22 -7.80 -1.83 2.07
N ALA A 23 -7.32 -2.81 2.81
CA ALA A 23 -8.10 -3.98 3.19
C ALA A 23 -9.36 -3.59 3.98
N GLU A 24 -9.22 -2.72 4.99
CA GLU A 24 -10.33 -2.20 5.80
C GLU A 24 -11.32 -1.35 4.98
N ASN A 25 -10.87 -0.73 3.88
CA ASN A 25 -11.70 0.08 2.98
C ASN A 25 -12.35 -0.73 1.84
N GLY A 26 -12.37 -2.06 1.95
CA GLY A 26 -13.07 -2.94 1.00
C GLY A 26 -12.21 -3.45 -0.16
N TYR A 27 -10.88 -3.31 -0.06
CA TYR A 27 -9.93 -3.84 -1.04
C TYR A 27 -9.14 -5.05 -0.49
N ALA A 28 -9.71 -5.76 0.49
CA ALA A 28 -9.05 -6.90 1.14
C ALA A 28 -8.69 -8.01 0.14
N ASP A 29 -9.52 -8.28 -0.87
CA ASP A 29 -9.20 -9.25 -1.92
C ASP A 29 -7.96 -8.82 -2.74
N GLN A 30 -7.88 -7.54 -3.13
CA GLN A 30 -6.70 -7.04 -3.84
C GLN A 30 -5.45 -7.10 -2.97
N VAL A 31 -5.52 -6.62 -1.74
CA VAL A 31 -4.40 -6.66 -0.80
C VAL A 31 -3.94 -8.09 -0.54
N GLY A 32 -4.88 -9.00 -0.28
CA GLY A 32 -4.62 -10.42 -0.11
C GLY A 32 -3.92 -11.05 -1.32
N SER A 33 -4.25 -10.61 -2.53
CA SER A 33 -3.58 -11.09 -3.75
C SER A 33 -2.14 -10.59 -3.90
N TRP A 34 -1.83 -9.39 -3.41
CA TRP A 34 -0.48 -8.82 -3.51
C TRP A 34 0.47 -9.38 -2.47
N VAL A 35 -0.07 -9.74 -1.30
CA VAL A 35 0.73 -10.32 -0.21
C VAL A 35 0.90 -11.82 -0.37
N SER A 36 0.07 -12.49 -1.16
CA SER A 36 0.13 -13.95 -1.34
C SER A 36 0.94 -14.34 -2.56
N ASP A 37 1.91 -15.25 -2.40
CA ASP A 37 2.64 -15.84 -3.53
C ASP A 37 1.81 -16.87 -4.34
N ALA A 38 0.64 -17.24 -3.82
CA ALA A 38 -0.20 -18.30 -4.38
C ALA A 38 -1.16 -17.82 -5.47
N VAL A 39 -1.39 -16.52 -5.58
CA VAL A 39 -2.34 -15.90 -6.51
C VAL A 39 -1.71 -14.73 -7.27
N GLU A 40 -2.19 -14.44 -8.48
CA GLU A 40 -1.70 -13.29 -9.24
C GLU A 40 -2.21 -11.97 -8.65
N ASN A 41 -1.35 -10.94 -8.65
CA ASN A 41 -1.68 -9.60 -8.17
C ASN A 41 -2.90 -9.03 -8.90
N LEU A 42 -4.00 -8.85 -8.16
CA LEU A 42 -5.21 -8.25 -8.71
C LEU A 42 -4.97 -6.78 -9.03
N PRO A 43 -5.48 -6.30 -10.18
CA PRO A 43 -5.36 -4.89 -10.53
C PRO A 43 -6.21 -4.03 -9.60
N ILE A 44 -5.70 -2.85 -9.28
CA ILE A 44 -6.47 -1.75 -8.71
C ILE A 44 -6.42 -0.56 -9.69
N THR A 45 -7.40 0.34 -9.61
CA THR A 45 -7.46 1.56 -10.43
C THR A 45 -7.18 2.79 -9.58
N GLY A 46 -6.75 3.89 -10.20
CA GLY A 46 -6.55 5.16 -9.50
C GLY A 46 -7.84 5.69 -8.90
N ALA A 47 -8.99 5.45 -9.54
CA ALA A 47 -10.30 5.78 -9.00
C ALA A 47 -10.64 5.00 -7.71
N GLN A 48 -10.24 3.73 -7.63
CA GLN A 48 -10.39 2.90 -6.43
C GLN A 48 -9.48 3.37 -5.30
N LEU A 49 -8.21 3.66 -5.59
CA LEU A 49 -7.28 4.26 -4.63
C LEU A 49 -7.78 5.60 -4.12
N LEU A 50 -8.28 6.47 -4.99
CA LEU A 50 -8.90 7.74 -4.61
C LEU A 50 -10.12 7.56 -3.70
N SER A 51 -10.90 6.49 -3.92
CA SER A 51 -12.08 6.19 -3.11
C SER A 51 -11.71 5.69 -1.72
N ALA A 52 -10.62 4.91 -1.59
CA ALA A 52 -10.11 4.46 -0.30
C ALA A 52 -9.35 5.56 0.44
N LEU A 53 -8.28 6.09 -0.16
CA LEU A 53 -7.33 6.99 0.48
C LEU A 53 -7.85 8.42 0.57
N GLY A 54 -8.81 8.78 -0.28
CA GLY A 54 -9.29 10.14 -0.40
C GLY A 54 -8.35 11.02 -1.23
N ARG A 55 -8.95 12.05 -1.83
CA ARG A 55 -8.23 13.00 -2.68
C ARG A 55 -7.22 13.82 -1.89
N ASP A 56 -7.55 14.19 -0.66
CA ASP A 56 -6.70 15.02 0.21
C ASP A 56 -5.38 14.32 0.57
N SER A 57 -5.43 13.01 0.86
CA SER A 57 -4.24 12.21 1.18
C SER A 57 -3.26 12.14 0.03
N LEU A 58 -3.77 12.05 -1.21
CA LEU A 58 -2.96 11.99 -2.42
C LEU A 58 -2.59 13.37 -2.97
N ALA A 59 -3.27 14.44 -2.56
CA ALA A 59 -3.10 15.78 -3.12
C ALA A 59 -1.69 16.34 -2.90
N GLN A 60 -1.11 16.10 -1.73
CA GLN A 60 0.24 16.58 -1.41
C GLN A 60 1.29 15.87 -2.27
N ALA A 61 1.27 14.54 -2.31
CA ALA A 61 2.21 13.75 -3.09
C ALA A 61 2.06 14.00 -4.61
N ALA A 62 0.83 14.14 -5.10
CA ALA A 62 0.58 14.50 -6.50
C ALA A 62 1.15 15.89 -6.85
N ALA A 63 1.03 16.87 -5.96
CA ALA A 63 1.60 18.19 -6.16
C ALA A 63 3.14 18.17 -6.18
N GLU A 64 3.77 17.35 -5.35
CA GLU A 64 5.23 17.15 -5.37
C GLU A 64 5.71 16.49 -6.68
N ALA A 65 4.87 15.60 -7.25
CA ALA A 65 5.11 14.97 -8.54
C ALA A 65 4.77 15.86 -9.75
N ASP A 66 4.26 17.08 -9.55
CA ASP A 66 3.72 17.97 -10.59
C ASP A 66 2.60 17.30 -11.44
N MET A 67 1.79 16.46 -10.78
CA MET A 67 0.71 15.67 -11.37
C MET A 67 -0.65 16.07 -10.80
N THR A 68 -1.72 15.74 -11.56
CA THR A 68 -3.07 15.77 -10.98
C THR A 68 -3.24 14.61 -10.02
N VAL A 69 -4.11 14.76 -9.02
CA VAL A 69 -4.38 13.69 -8.04
C VAL A 69 -4.87 12.42 -8.74
N GLU A 70 -5.70 12.56 -9.77
CA GLU A 70 -6.14 11.43 -10.60
C GLU A 70 -4.98 10.74 -11.30
N ALA A 71 -4.06 11.48 -11.91
CA ALA A 71 -2.92 10.90 -12.62
C ALA A 71 -1.93 10.23 -11.65
N TYR A 72 -1.71 10.83 -10.48
CA TYR A 72 -0.86 10.25 -9.45
C TYR A 72 -1.48 8.97 -8.87
N ALA A 73 -2.79 8.96 -8.63
CA ALA A 73 -3.49 7.76 -8.18
C ALA A 73 -3.43 6.64 -9.23
N GLU A 74 -3.59 6.96 -10.51
CA GLU A 74 -3.43 5.98 -11.60
C GLU A 74 -2.01 5.41 -11.67
N GLN A 75 -0.99 6.23 -11.45
CA GLN A 75 0.40 5.76 -11.38
C GLN A 75 0.61 4.85 -10.18
N LEU A 76 0.16 5.25 -8.98
CA LEU A 76 0.21 4.40 -7.80
C LEU A 76 -0.51 3.07 -8.03
N ALA A 77 -1.67 3.08 -8.67
CA ALA A 77 -2.44 1.88 -8.95
C ALA A 77 -1.71 0.86 -9.82
N GLN A 78 -0.78 1.31 -10.68
CA GLN A 78 0.03 0.46 -11.53
C GLN A 78 1.24 -0.13 -10.79
N GLU A 79 1.86 0.67 -9.91
CA GLU A 79 3.10 0.29 -9.22
C GLU A 79 2.84 -0.45 -7.90
N LEU A 80 1.78 -0.08 -7.18
CA LEU A 80 1.49 -0.55 -5.83
C LEU A 80 1.32 -2.07 -5.72
N PRO A 81 0.64 -2.77 -6.66
CA PRO A 81 0.56 -4.23 -6.62
C PRO A 81 1.94 -4.91 -6.67
N ALA A 82 2.83 -4.42 -7.54
CA ALA A 82 4.17 -4.99 -7.69
C ALA A 82 5.10 -4.58 -6.54
N ALA A 83 4.93 -3.37 -6.00
CA ALA A 83 5.68 -2.91 -4.83
C ALA A 83 5.31 -3.69 -3.57
N ALA A 84 4.02 -3.99 -3.38
CA ALA A 84 3.55 -4.83 -2.28
C ALA A 84 4.16 -6.24 -2.38
N ASP A 85 4.01 -6.92 -3.52
CA ASP A 85 4.59 -8.24 -3.78
C ASP A 85 6.11 -8.29 -3.57
N ALA A 86 6.84 -7.26 -4.01
CA ALA A 86 8.29 -7.19 -3.83
C ALA A 86 8.73 -7.07 -2.34
N VAL A 87 7.88 -6.50 -1.48
CA VAL A 87 8.14 -6.36 -0.04
C VAL A 87 7.54 -7.54 0.76
N THR A 88 6.60 -8.29 0.17
CA THR A 88 6.03 -9.53 0.71
C THR A 88 6.37 -10.80 -0.10
N PRO A 89 7.64 -11.06 -0.48
CA PRO A 89 7.97 -12.16 -1.40
C PRO A 89 7.74 -13.57 -0.83
N ARG A 90 7.21 -13.69 0.39
CA ARG A 90 6.92 -14.95 1.09
C ARG A 90 5.54 -15.02 1.76
N GLY A 91 4.66 -14.05 1.54
CA GLY A 91 3.48 -13.92 2.41
C GLY A 91 3.65 -12.99 3.60
N GLU A 92 4.89 -12.63 3.92
CA GLU A 92 5.27 -11.88 5.13
C GLU A 92 5.90 -10.55 4.71
N LEU A 93 5.49 -9.43 5.33
CA LEU A 93 6.23 -8.18 5.18
C LEU A 93 7.61 -8.34 5.81
N LEU A 94 8.65 -8.02 5.04
CA LEU A 94 10.01 -7.94 5.56
C LEU A 94 10.03 -6.90 6.69
N ASP A 95 10.39 -7.35 7.90
CA ASP A 95 10.53 -6.53 9.12
C ASP A 95 9.22 -6.08 9.82
N ASP A 96 8.06 -6.70 9.57
CA ASP A 96 6.80 -6.35 10.25
C ASP A 96 5.99 -7.59 10.73
N GLU A 97 6.27 -8.04 11.97
CA GLU A 97 5.62 -9.21 12.60
C GLU A 97 4.15 -8.94 12.99
N GLU A 98 3.78 -7.70 13.34
CA GLU A 98 2.39 -7.37 13.72
C GLU A 98 1.46 -7.40 12.50
N PHE A 99 1.94 -6.93 11.34
CA PHE A 99 1.19 -7.05 10.10
C PHE A 99 0.90 -8.51 9.72
N ASP A 100 1.89 -9.39 9.88
CA ASP A 100 1.74 -10.82 9.56
C ASP A 100 0.66 -11.49 10.43
N GLU A 101 0.66 -11.22 11.74
CA GLU A 101 -0.37 -11.73 12.65
C GLU A 101 -1.77 -11.25 12.23
N HIS A 102 -1.87 -9.98 11.83
CA HIS A 102 -3.13 -9.38 11.42
C HIS A 102 -3.63 -9.94 10.07
N LEU A 103 -2.74 -10.24 9.12
CA LEU A 103 -3.08 -10.94 7.88
C LEU A 103 -3.60 -12.35 8.13
N GLN A 104 -2.99 -13.10 9.05
CA GLN A 104 -3.46 -14.43 9.43
C GLN A 104 -4.85 -14.37 10.08
N ALA A 105 -5.13 -13.32 10.86
CA ALA A 105 -6.45 -13.08 11.43
C ALA A 105 -7.52 -12.81 10.36
N PHE A 106 -7.16 -12.23 9.22
CA PHE A 106 -8.06 -12.05 8.07
C PHE A 106 -8.35 -13.34 7.29
N GLN A 107 -7.42 -14.29 7.27
CA GLN A 107 -7.54 -15.53 6.49
C GLN A 107 -8.13 -16.73 7.26
N SER A 108 -8.40 -16.56 8.56
CA SER A 108 -8.96 -17.59 9.46
C SER A 108 -10.49 -17.67 9.40
#